data_AF-A0AAJ1BCE9-F1
#
_entry.id   AF-A0AAJ1BCE9-F1
#
_cell.length_a   1.000
_cell.length_b   1.000
_cell.length_c   1.000
_cell.angle_alpha   90.00
_cell.angle_beta   90.00
_cell.angle_gamma   90.00
#
_symmetry.space_group_name_H-M   'P 1'
#
loop_
_entity.id
_entity.type
_entity.pdbx_description
1 polymer ?
#
loop_
_entity_poly.entity_id
_entity_poly.type
_entity_poly.pdbx_seq_one_letter_code
_entity_poly.pdbx_strand_id
1 'polypeptide(L)'
;MFILAIWVFLGTLPWFLPALPPHKSSDEDTRRGAIDPAVMLDLASAGLAGGAAIPRVLTALATASGEPRLAAVSRALIFGVEWNLAWSLLQRGDTCPEWAPYLSAALEPAWKDGVSPEALLKGAGLRVRASKDQRARQAAQKLSVRLVIPLGICQLPAFILLGIVPVILAGIENL
;
A
#
# COMPACT_ATOMS: atom_id res chain seq x y z
N MET A 1 1.94 46.87 -21.30
CA MET A 1 1.28 45.54 -21.18
C MET A 1 2.24 44.40 -20.81
N PHE A 2 3.56 44.51 -21.01
CA PHE A 2 4.54 43.46 -20.64
C PHE A 2 4.84 43.32 -19.14
N ILE A 3 4.66 44.37 -18.33
CA ILE A 3 5.03 44.39 -16.89
C ILE A 3 4.00 43.65 -16.00
N LEU A 4 2.75 43.49 -16.48
CA LEU A 4 1.68 42.82 -15.74
C LEU A 4 1.85 41.30 -15.68
N ALA A 5 2.57 40.71 -16.65
CA ALA A 5 2.81 39.26 -16.73
C ALA A 5 3.85 38.76 -15.72
N ILE A 6 4.80 39.61 -15.30
CA ILE A 6 5.89 39.25 -14.39
C ILE A 6 5.38 39.13 -12.94
N TRP A 7 4.41 39.97 -12.55
CA TRP A 7 3.82 39.95 -11.20
C TRP A 7 2.95 38.72 -10.91
N VAL A 8 2.29 38.17 -11.94
CA VAL A 8 1.54 36.91 -11.81
C VAL A 8 2.49 35.74 -11.53
N PHE A 9 3.71 35.79 -12.06
CA PHE A 9 4.70 34.74 -11.91
C PHE A 9 5.28 34.69 -10.49
N LEU A 10 5.52 35.85 -9.87
CA LEU A 10 6.14 35.92 -8.53
C LEU A 10 5.18 35.55 -7.38
N GLY A 11 3.87 35.68 -7.58
CA GLY A 11 2.85 35.33 -6.57
C GLY A 11 2.60 33.83 -6.36
N THR A 12 3.10 32.97 -7.25
CA THR A 12 2.88 31.50 -7.18
C THR A 12 4.04 30.74 -6.53
N LEU A 13 5.15 31.42 -6.29
CA LEU A 13 6.39 30.88 -5.72
C LEU A 13 6.25 30.26 -4.31
N PRO A 14 5.35 30.72 -3.40
CA PRO A 14 5.23 30.15 -2.06
C PRO A 14 4.71 28.70 -2.04
N TRP A 15 4.06 28.24 -3.11
CA TRP A 15 3.54 26.87 -3.23
C TRP A 15 4.59 25.87 -3.75
N PHE A 16 5.77 26.36 -4.18
CA PHE A 16 6.82 25.54 -4.78
C PHE A 16 7.82 24.99 -3.76
N LEU A 17 7.74 25.42 -2.49
CA LEU A 17 8.55 24.83 -1.42
C LEU A 17 7.94 23.47 -1.02
N PRO A 18 8.68 22.37 -1.16
CA PRO A 18 8.20 21.06 -0.73
C PRO A 18 8.01 21.09 0.78
N ALA A 19 6.81 20.75 1.26
CA ALA A 19 6.65 20.32 2.64
C ALA A 19 7.59 19.13 2.86
N LEU A 20 8.65 19.34 3.64
CA LEU A 20 9.60 18.30 4.01
C LEU A 20 8.76 17.15 4.60
N PRO A 21 8.82 15.92 4.05
CA PRO A 21 8.12 14.81 4.67
C PRO A 21 8.65 14.70 6.11
N PRO A 22 7.79 14.65 7.13
CA PRO A 22 8.24 14.51 8.50
C PRO A 22 9.14 13.26 8.54
N HIS A 23 10.39 13.46 8.95
CA HIS A 23 11.33 12.36 9.17
C HIS A 23 10.73 11.49 10.27
N LYS A 24 10.09 10.38 9.86
CA LYS A 24 9.39 9.45 10.73
C LYS A 24 10.40 8.51 11.40
N SER A 25 11.39 9.06 12.10
CA SER A 25 12.39 8.28 12.84
C SER A 25 11.83 7.66 14.12
N SER A 26 10.69 8.12 14.62
CA SER A 26 10.04 7.61 15.83
C SER A 26 9.07 6.45 15.61
N ASP A 27 8.67 6.14 14.37
CA ASP A 27 7.77 5.02 14.04
C ASP A 27 8.54 3.76 13.63
N GLU A 28 9.81 3.90 13.29
CA GLU A 28 10.68 2.77 12.95
C GLU A 28 11.08 1.97 14.19
N ASP A 29 11.27 2.64 15.33
CA ASP A 29 11.67 2.00 16.59
C ASP A 29 10.51 1.21 17.24
N THR A 30 9.26 1.70 17.12
CA THR A 30 8.06 0.94 17.51
C THR A 30 7.79 -0.25 16.57
N ARG A 31 8.15 -0.15 15.28
CA ARG A 31 8.05 -1.25 14.32
C ARG A 31 9.07 -2.37 14.54
N ARG A 32 10.22 -2.11 15.17
CA ARG A 32 11.20 -3.16 15.49
C ARG A 32 10.65 -4.24 16.42
N GLY A 33 9.60 -3.94 17.21
CA GLY A 33 8.89 -4.92 18.04
C GLY A 33 7.69 -5.60 17.36
N ALA A 34 7.19 -5.08 16.24
CA ALA A 34 6.01 -5.60 15.56
C ALA A 34 6.40 -6.59 14.45
N ILE A 35 5.91 -7.83 14.55
CA ILE A 35 6.18 -8.89 13.57
C ILE A 35 5.58 -8.50 12.21
N ASP A 36 6.42 -8.50 11.16
CA ASP A 36 5.97 -8.22 9.79
C ASP A 36 4.92 -9.26 9.34
N PRO A 37 3.72 -8.84 8.88
CA PRO A 37 2.73 -9.76 8.34
C PRO A 37 3.26 -10.68 7.24
N ALA A 38 4.19 -10.22 6.41
CA ALA A 38 4.79 -11.06 5.39
C ALA A 38 5.58 -12.23 5.99
N VAL A 39 6.33 -11.98 7.07
CA VAL A 39 7.10 -13.01 7.78
C VAL A 39 6.16 -14.04 8.41
N MET A 40 5.06 -13.60 9.01
CA MET A 40 4.06 -14.52 9.58
C MET A 40 3.47 -15.45 8.52
N LEU A 41 3.14 -14.92 7.34
CA LEU A 41 2.60 -15.69 6.22
C LEU A 41 3.64 -16.68 5.66
N ASP A 42 4.90 -16.25 5.53
CA ASP A 42 5.99 -17.11 5.04
C ASP A 42 6.29 -18.26 6.03
N LEU A 43 6.27 -18.00 7.35
CA LEU A 43 6.41 -19.03 8.37
C LEU A 43 5.22 -20.01 8.38
N ALA A 44 4.00 -19.51 8.22
CA ALA A 44 2.82 -20.37 8.07
C ALA A 44 2.95 -21.27 6.83
N SER A 45 3.38 -20.69 5.71
CA SER A 45 3.63 -21.41 4.47
C SER A 45 4.68 -22.50 4.65
N ALA A 46 5.79 -22.21 5.32
CA ALA A 46 6.86 -23.18 5.59
C ALA A 46 6.37 -24.34 6.48
N GLY A 47 5.57 -24.04 7.51
CA GLY A 47 4.98 -25.08 8.37
C GLY A 47 4.05 -26.02 7.62
N LEU A 48 3.19 -25.47 6.77
CA LEU A 48 2.25 -26.25 5.94
C LEU A 48 2.98 -27.05 4.85
N ALA A 49 4.00 -26.48 4.21
CA ALA A 49 4.84 -27.19 3.25
C ALA A 49 5.60 -28.36 3.90
N GLY A 50 5.93 -28.26 5.19
CA GLY A 50 6.44 -29.36 6.00
C GLY A 50 5.41 -30.44 6.36
N GLY A 51 4.17 -30.33 5.87
CA GLY A 51 3.09 -31.29 6.12
C GLY A 51 2.36 -31.11 7.45
N ALA A 52 2.60 -30.01 8.18
CA ALA A 52 1.86 -29.75 9.41
C ALA A 52 0.41 -29.32 9.10
N ALA A 53 -0.54 -29.73 9.93
CA ALA A 53 -1.91 -29.25 9.85
C ALA A 53 -2.03 -27.79 10.31
N ILE A 54 -3.04 -27.06 9.82
CA ILE A 54 -3.30 -25.65 10.16
C ILE A 54 -3.24 -25.39 11.68
N PRO A 55 -3.95 -26.15 12.56
CA PRO A 55 -3.89 -25.88 14.01
C PRO A 55 -2.47 -26.07 14.60
N ARG A 56 -1.70 -27.04 14.08
CA ARG A 56 -0.32 -27.27 14.53
C ARG A 56 0.58 -26.08 14.18
N VAL A 57 0.41 -25.52 12.99
CA VAL A 57 1.10 -24.30 12.54
C VAL A 57 0.70 -23.12 13.40
N LEU A 58 -0.60 -22.89 13.65
CA LEU A 58 -1.06 -21.79 14.52
C LEU A 58 -0.48 -21.89 15.94
N THR A 59 -0.40 -23.09 16.51
CA THR A 59 0.23 -23.30 17.82
C THR A 59 1.72 -22.96 17.80
N ALA A 60 2.45 -23.36 16.75
CA ALA A 60 3.88 -23.03 16.60
C ALA A 60 4.10 -21.52 16.42
N LEU A 61 3.26 -20.87 15.60
CA LEU A 61 3.31 -19.42 15.42
C LEU A 61 2.96 -18.67 16.71
N ALA A 62 2.04 -19.19 17.53
CA ALA A 62 1.71 -18.60 18.83
C ALA A 62 2.95 -18.57 19.74
N THR A 63 3.72 -19.67 19.77
CA THR A 63 4.97 -19.72 20.53
C THR A 63 6.05 -18.81 19.95
N ALA A 64 6.22 -18.76 18.63
CA ALA A 64 7.24 -17.95 17.97
C ALA A 64 6.96 -16.44 18.05
N SER A 65 5.69 -16.06 18.04
CA SER A 65 5.26 -14.66 18.12
C SER A 65 5.02 -14.15 19.54
N GLY A 66 4.99 -15.04 20.53
CA GLY A 66 4.61 -14.70 21.89
C GLY A 66 3.13 -14.32 22.05
N GLU A 67 2.26 -14.74 21.12
CA GLU A 67 0.82 -14.40 21.12
C GLU A 67 -0.03 -15.61 21.58
N PRO A 68 -0.36 -15.70 22.88
CA PRO A 68 -1.08 -16.85 23.43
C PRO A 68 -2.52 -16.96 22.90
N ARG A 69 -3.13 -15.86 22.44
CA ARG A 69 -4.48 -15.91 21.85
C ARG A 69 -4.49 -16.73 20.56
N LEU A 70 -3.40 -16.77 19.80
CA LEU A 70 -3.31 -17.60 18.59
C LEU A 70 -3.34 -19.10 18.93
N ALA A 71 -2.77 -19.50 20.06
CA ALA A 71 -2.91 -20.88 20.56
C ALA A 71 -4.36 -21.19 20.98
N ALA A 72 -5.10 -20.20 21.50
CA ALA A 72 -6.52 -20.33 21.78
C ALA A 72 -7.35 -20.50 20.48
N VAL A 73 -7.04 -19.75 19.41
CA VAL A 73 -7.63 -19.96 18.08
C VAL A 73 -7.40 -21.39 17.61
N SER A 74 -6.17 -21.90 17.69
CA SER A 74 -5.85 -23.28 17.32
C SER A 74 -6.70 -24.29 18.09
N ARG A 75 -6.84 -24.14 19.41
CA ARG A 75 -7.64 -25.04 20.25
C ARG A 75 -9.12 -24.97 19.88
N ALA A 76 -9.64 -23.77 19.67
CA ALA A 76 -11.03 -23.57 19.25
C ALA A 76 -11.32 -24.31 17.93
N LEU A 77 -10.43 -24.21 16.94
CA LEU A 77 -10.57 -24.92 15.67
C LEU A 77 -10.51 -26.45 15.85
N ILE A 78 -9.65 -26.97 16.74
CA ILE A 78 -9.61 -28.40 17.07
C ILE A 78 -10.93 -28.87 17.70
N PHE A 79 -11.58 -28.03 18.50
CA PHE A 79 -12.90 -28.30 19.08
C PHE A 79 -14.07 -28.06 18.12
N GLY A 80 -13.80 -27.74 16.84
CA GLY A 80 -14.85 -27.54 15.84
C GLY A 80 -15.59 -26.21 15.94
N VAL A 81 -15.03 -25.22 16.65
CA VAL A 81 -15.58 -23.85 16.66
C VAL A 81 -15.51 -23.28 15.24
N GLU A 82 -16.56 -22.57 14.83
CA GLU A 82 -16.62 -21.91 13.53
C GLU A 82 -15.45 -20.93 13.34
N TRP A 83 -14.93 -20.84 12.12
CA TRP A 83 -13.73 -20.09 11.77
C TRP A 83 -13.73 -18.65 12.28
N ASN A 84 -14.75 -17.86 11.94
CA ASN A 84 -14.81 -16.45 12.35
C ASN A 84 -14.91 -16.31 13.87
N LEU A 85 -15.68 -17.19 14.52
CA LEU A 85 -15.78 -17.19 15.98
C LEU A 85 -14.44 -17.54 16.65
N ALA A 86 -13.69 -18.51 16.13
CA ALA A 86 -12.37 -18.87 16.62
C ALA A 86 -11.39 -17.69 16.48
N TRP A 87 -11.33 -17.05 15.31
CA TRP A 87 -10.43 -15.91 15.07
C TRP A 87 -10.84 -14.63 15.82
N SER A 88 -12.12 -14.49 16.21
CA SER A 88 -12.57 -13.38 17.05
C SER A 88 -11.85 -13.30 18.41
N LEU A 89 -11.31 -14.42 18.90
CA LEU A 89 -10.51 -14.48 20.13
C LEU A 89 -9.21 -13.65 20.04
N LEU A 90 -8.67 -13.49 18.83
CA LEU A 90 -7.46 -12.74 18.56
C LEU A 90 -7.78 -11.33 18.01
N GLN A 91 -8.82 -11.22 17.17
CA GLN A 91 -9.09 -10.00 16.40
C GLN A 91 -9.97 -8.97 17.12
N ARG A 92 -10.53 -9.29 18.28
CA ARG A 92 -11.31 -8.33 19.08
C ARG A 92 -10.41 -7.44 19.94
N GLY A 93 -10.62 -6.12 19.85
CA GLY A 93 -9.99 -5.10 20.69
C GLY A 93 -8.80 -4.38 20.06
N ASP A 94 -8.27 -3.37 20.76
CA ASP A 94 -7.21 -2.48 20.26
C ASP A 94 -5.83 -3.15 20.17
N THR A 95 -5.68 -4.35 20.73
CA THR A 95 -4.43 -5.13 20.77
C THR A 95 -4.34 -6.19 19.67
N CYS A 96 -5.15 -6.07 18.61
CA CYS A 96 -5.10 -6.99 17.47
C CYS A 96 -3.76 -6.86 16.71
N PRO A 97 -2.98 -7.94 16.57
CA PRO A 97 -1.75 -7.88 15.78
C PRO A 97 -2.05 -7.59 14.31
N GLU A 98 -1.26 -6.71 13.69
CA GLU A 98 -1.46 -6.30 12.28
C GLU A 98 -1.48 -7.50 11.31
N TRP A 99 -0.73 -8.56 11.62
CA TRP A 99 -0.63 -9.76 10.79
C TRP A 99 -1.84 -10.70 10.88
N ALA A 100 -2.66 -10.60 11.94
CA ALA A 100 -3.72 -11.55 12.23
C ALA A 100 -4.80 -11.62 11.14
N PRO A 101 -5.32 -10.50 10.59
CA PRO A 101 -6.32 -10.54 9.52
C PRO A 101 -5.77 -11.13 8.21
N TYR A 102 -4.50 -10.87 7.89
CA TYR A 102 -3.88 -11.42 6.68
C TYR A 102 -3.71 -12.93 6.78
N LEU A 103 -3.27 -13.43 7.93
CA LEU A 103 -3.11 -14.85 8.18
C LEU A 103 -4.46 -15.58 8.17
N SER A 104 -5.48 -15.03 8.85
CA SER A 104 -6.80 -15.65 8.85
C SER A 104 -7.42 -15.67 7.45
N ALA A 105 -7.36 -14.56 6.70
CA ALA A 105 -7.94 -14.50 5.37
C ALA A 105 -7.25 -15.45 4.37
N ALA A 106 -5.94 -15.66 4.51
CA ALA A 106 -5.20 -16.57 3.64
C ALA A 106 -5.46 -18.06 3.95
N LEU A 107 -5.72 -18.41 5.21
CA LEU A 107 -5.97 -19.78 5.64
C LEU A 107 -7.45 -20.19 5.56
N GLU A 108 -8.38 -19.24 5.58
CA GLU A 108 -9.82 -19.51 5.61
C GLU A 108 -10.30 -20.42 4.46
N PRO A 109 -9.94 -20.15 3.19
CA PRO A 109 -10.42 -20.99 2.09
C PRO A 109 -9.86 -22.41 2.19
N ALA A 110 -8.61 -22.55 2.66
CA ALA A 110 -8.01 -23.86 2.86
C ALA A 110 -8.70 -24.66 3.97
N TRP A 111 -9.20 -23.98 5.01
CA TRP A 111 -9.95 -24.60 6.09
C TRP A 111 -11.39 -24.96 5.69
N LYS A 112 -12.09 -24.07 4.98
CA LYS A 112 -13.51 -24.24 4.61
C LYS A 112 -13.71 -25.10 3.37
N ASP A 113 -12.90 -24.86 2.35
CA ASP A 113 -13.09 -25.42 1.01
C ASP A 113 -12.00 -26.43 0.63
N GLY A 114 -11.01 -26.65 1.49
CA GLY A 114 -9.93 -27.61 1.26
C GLY A 114 -8.95 -27.21 0.14
N VAL A 115 -8.98 -25.95 -0.31
CA VAL A 115 -8.04 -25.46 -1.34
C VAL A 115 -6.62 -25.38 -0.80
N SER A 116 -5.62 -25.42 -1.69
CA SER A 116 -4.21 -25.36 -1.28
C SER A 116 -3.89 -24.02 -0.58
N PRO A 117 -3.44 -24.03 0.70
CA PRO A 117 -3.13 -22.80 1.44
C PRO A 117 -1.85 -22.12 0.96
N GLU A 118 -0.92 -22.86 0.33
CA GLU A 118 0.40 -22.36 -0.05
C GLU A 118 0.32 -21.19 -1.06
N ALA A 119 -0.48 -21.35 -2.12
CA ALA A 119 -0.64 -20.31 -3.13
C ALA A 119 -1.28 -19.03 -2.55
N LEU A 120 -2.24 -19.20 -1.62
CA LEU A 120 -2.93 -18.10 -0.95
C LEU A 120 -2.00 -17.34 0.00
N LEU A 121 -1.21 -18.06 0.80
CA LEU A 121 -0.22 -17.48 1.72
C LEU A 121 0.88 -16.74 0.94
N LYS A 122 1.43 -17.36 -0.10
CA LYS A 122 2.45 -16.74 -0.96
C LYS A 122 1.92 -15.48 -1.65
N GLY A 123 0.71 -15.55 -2.21
CA GLY A 123 0.04 -14.41 -2.83
C GLY A 123 -0.23 -13.28 -1.84
N ALA A 124 -0.69 -13.61 -0.63
CA ALA A 124 -0.89 -12.64 0.44
C ALA A 124 0.43 -11.98 0.88
N GLY A 125 1.50 -12.75 1.04
CA GLY A 125 2.83 -12.22 1.40
C GLY A 125 3.38 -11.27 0.33
N LEU A 126 3.23 -11.62 -0.96
CA LEU A 126 3.60 -10.73 -2.07
C LEU A 126 2.79 -9.44 -2.07
N ARG A 127 1.48 -9.50 -1.80
CA ARG A 127 0.62 -8.31 -1.70
C ARG A 127 1.02 -7.42 -0.53
N VAL A 128 1.32 -7.98 0.64
CA VAL A 128 1.80 -7.23 1.80
C VAL A 128 3.09 -6.48 1.43
N ARG A 129 4.06 -7.15 0.81
CA ARG A 129 5.33 -6.56 0.35
C ARG A 129 5.10 -5.45 -0.70
N ALA A 130 4.29 -5.73 -1.72
CA ALA A 130 3.98 -4.76 -2.78
C ALA A 130 3.26 -3.51 -2.25
N SER A 131 2.41 -3.66 -1.22
CA SER A 131 1.72 -2.52 -0.59
C SER A 131 2.68 -1.56 0.12
N LYS A 132 3.81 -2.08 0.64
CA LYS A 132 4.88 -1.25 1.23
C LYS A 132 5.61 -0.45 0.15
N ASP A 133 5.89 -1.05 -1.00
CA ASP A 133 6.59 -0.41 -2.13
C ASP A 133 5.72 0.59 -2.89
N GLN A 134 4.42 0.32 -3.04
CA GLN A 134 3.51 1.23 -3.74
C GLN A 134 3.37 2.60 -3.06
N ARG A 135 3.51 2.67 -1.73
CA ARG A 135 3.53 3.96 -1.00
C ARG A 135 4.72 4.83 -1.42
N ALA A 136 5.85 4.23 -1.78
CA ALA A 136 7.01 4.95 -2.33
C ALA A 136 6.79 5.35 -3.80
N ARG A 137 6.14 4.49 -4.61
CA ARG A 137 5.89 4.75 -6.03
C ARG A 137 4.79 5.79 -6.28
N GLN A 138 3.79 5.89 -5.40
CA GLN A 138 2.75 6.93 -5.45
C GLN A 138 3.32 8.35 -5.28
N ALA A 139 4.45 8.50 -4.58
CA ALA A 139 5.17 9.78 -4.52
C ALA A 139 5.83 10.12 -5.87
N ALA A 140 6.39 9.11 -6.56
CA ALA A 140 7.04 9.29 -7.85
C ALA A 140 6.06 9.58 -9.02
N GLN A 141 4.87 8.98 -9.04
CA GLN A 141 3.87 9.25 -10.09
C GLN A 141 3.28 10.67 -10.04
N LYS A 142 3.36 11.37 -8.89
CA LYS A 142 3.00 12.79 -8.81
C LYS A 142 4.03 13.71 -9.49
N LEU A 143 5.25 13.24 -9.79
CA LEU A 143 6.24 14.03 -10.53
C LEU A 143 5.95 14.10 -12.02
N SER A 144 5.49 13.03 -12.67
CA SER A 144 5.24 13.06 -14.11
C SER A 144 4.11 14.03 -14.48
N VAL A 145 3.01 14.03 -13.71
CA VAL A 145 1.91 14.98 -13.90
C VAL A 145 2.36 16.42 -13.59
N ARG A 146 3.23 16.63 -12.60
CA ARG A 146 3.82 17.95 -12.29
C ARG A 146 4.85 18.43 -13.31
N LEU A 147 5.40 17.57 -14.16
CA LEU A 147 6.32 17.95 -15.24
C LEU A 147 5.59 18.25 -16.55
N VAL A 148 4.53 17.51 -16.86
CA VAL A 148 3.77 17.73 -18.10
C VAL A 148 2.94 19.02 -18.05
N ILE A 149 2.41 19.39 -16.88
CA ILE A 149 1.65 20.64 -16.68
C ILE A 149 2.47 21.91 -17.03
N PRO A 150 3.68 22.14 -16.47
CA PRO A 150 4.48 23.32 -16.81
C PRO A 150 4.99 23.30 -18.25
N LEU A 151 5.27 22.12 -18.83
CA LEU A 151 5.67 22.01 -20.23
C LEU A 151 4.51 22.36 -21.18
N GLY A 152 3.29 21.92 -20.87
CA GLY A 152 2.08 22.25 -21.64
C GLY A 152 1.71 23.74 -21.58
N ILE A 153 1.86 24.39 -20.42
CA ILE A 153 1.59 25.82 -20.24
C ILE A 153 2.66 26.68 -20.94
N CYS A 154 3.90 26.19 -21.06
CA CYS A 154 4.96 26.91 -21.77
C CYS A 154 4.83 26.79 -23.31
N GLN A 155 4.30 25.67 -23.82
CA GLN A 155 4.15 25.47 -25.27
C GLN A 155 2.96 26.22 -25.86
N LEU A 156 1.92 26.46 -25.07
CA LEU A 156 0.69 27.18 -25.46
C LEU A 156 0.95 28.58 -26.04
N PRO A 157 1.74 29.47 -25.39
CA PRO A 157 2.05 30.78 -25.95
C PRO A 157 2.88 30.69 -27.24
N ALA A 158 3.81 29.74 -27.35
CA ALA A 158 4.57 29.53 -28.58
C ALA A 158 3.68 29.07 -29.75
N PHE A 159 2.70 28.20 -29.49
CA PHE A 159 1.72 27.77 -30.50
C PHE A 159 0.82 28.91 -30.96
N ILE A 160 0.39 29.79 -30.05
CA ILE A 160 -0.44 30.94 -30.40
C ILE A 160 0.33 31.90 -31.32
N LEU A 161 1.59 32.21 -30.98
CA LEU A 161 2.46 33.08 -31.79
C LEU A 161 2.82 32.48 -33.15
N LEU A 162 3.08 31.17 -33.21
CA LEU A 162 3.53 30.50 -34.44
C LEU A 162 2.38 30.02 -35.34
N GLY A 163 1.22 29.68 -34.79
CA GLY A 163 0.11 29.05 -35.52
C GLY A 163 -1.08 29.96 -35.77
N ILE A 164 -1.56 30.68 -34.75
CA ILE A 164 -2.83 31.41 -34.82
C ILE A 164 -2.64 32.81 -35.39
N VAL A 165 -1.60 33.52 -34.96
CA VAL A 165 -1.31 34.90 -35.43
C VAL A 165 -1.15 34.98 -36.96
N PRO A 166 -0.40 34.08 -37.63
CA PRO A 166 -0.23 34.16 -39.09
C PRO A 166 -1.51 33.86 -39.86
N VAL A 167 -2.32 32.91 -39.38
CA VAL A 167 -3.57 32.50 -40.04
C VAL A 167 -4.62 33.62 -39.98
N ILE A 168 -4.71 34.33 -38.84
CA ILE A 168 -5.62 35.46 -38.73
C ILE A 168 -5.15 36.60 -39.65
N LEU A 169 -3.84 36.91 -39.69
CA LEU A 169 -3.29 37.93 -40.58
C LEU A 169 -3.61 37.67 -42.05
N ALA A 170 -3.38 36.45 -42.53
CA ALA A 170 -3.65 36.05 -43.91
C ALA A 170 -5.15 36.02 -44.25
N GLY A 171 -6.01 35.79 -43.25
CA GLY A 171 -7.47 35.83 -43.42
C GLY A 171 -8.04 37.24 -43.50
N ILE A 172 -7.39 38.24 -42.88
CA ILE A 172 -7.85 39.64 -42.90
C ILE A 172 -7.37 40.36 -44.18
N GLU A 173 -6.20 39.99 -44.73
CA GLU A 173 -5.70 40.56 -45.99
C GLU A 173 -6.47 40.10 -47.24
N ASN A 174 -7.28 39.03 -47.14
CA ASN A 174 -8.12 38.51 -48.22
C ASN A 174 -9.60 38.94 -48.12
N LEU A 175 -9.90 39.96 -47.32
CA LEU A 175 -11.23 40.57 -47.18
C LEU A 175 -11.22 42.02 -47.68
#